data_AF-A0A2M7J9C3-F1
#
_entry.id   AF-A0A2M7J9C3-F1
#
_cell.length_a   1.000
_cell.length_b   1.000
_cell.length_c   1.000
_cell.angle_alpha   90.00
_cell.angle_beta   90.00
_cell.angle_gamma   90.00
#
_symmetry.space_group_name_H-M   'P 1'
#
loop_
_entity.id
_entity.type
_entity.pdbx_description
1 polymer ?
#
loop_
_entity_poly.entity_id
_entity_poly.type
_entity_poly.pdbx_seq_one_letter_code
_entity_poly.pdbx_strand_id
1 'polypeptide(L)'
;MKTNIESDKFKRGETHCSTWYVRAAFSTDFDTPYFYIDKILINDIPLTLNTIRITESLVEFEAYHDKLLDLIGKEVQVDYVVRSLVRKASNAFNIKIPVPTKDVRVTFDIKESDLKRITVVPFFTSKTPIQKHPDDEKNPRRIEIYLSDWLFPLSGVVCIWQQETID
;
A
#
# COMPACT_ATOMS: atom_id res chain seq x y z
N MET A 1 5.44 -4.73 7.42
CA MET A 1 4.30 -3.78 7.34
C MET A 1 3.11 -4.54 6.78
N LYS A 2 1.95 -4.47 7.44
CA LYS A 2 0.68 -4.97 6.92
C LYS A 2 -0.15 -3.76 6.51
N THR A 3 -0.64 -3.75 5.27
CA THR A 3 -1.57 -2.71 4.80
C THR A 3 -2.86 -3.36 4.36
N ASN A 4 -3.98 -2.97 4.97
CA ASN A 4 -5.30 -3.50 4.66
C ASN A 4 -6.12 -2.40 3.98
N ILE A 5 -6.62 -2.64 2.77
CA ILE A 5 -7.55 -1.75 2.07
C ILE A 5 -8.90 -2.44 1.97
N GLU A 6 -9.89 -1.93 2.69
CA GLU A 6 -11.27 -2.37 2.54
C GLU A 6 -11.95 -1.49 1.48
N SER A 7 -12.53 -2.15 0.49
CA SER A 7 -13.07 -1.69 -0.79
C SER A 7 -12.02 -1.42 -1.87
N ASP A 8 -12.00 -2.30 -2.87
CA ASP A 8 -11.48 -2.05 -4.21
C ASP A 8 -12.49 -2.66 -5.20
N LYS A 9 -13.01 -1.87 -6.14
CA LYS A 9 -13.96 -2.38 -7.15
C LYS A 9 -13.20 -2.79 -8.39
N PHE A 10 -12.93 -4.09 -8.55
CA PHE A 10 -12.37 -4.65 -9.78
C PHE A 10 -13.11 -4.14 -11.04
N LYS A 11 -12.35 -3.66 -12.02
CA LYS A 11 -12.88 -3.36 -13.35
C LYS A 11 -13.47 -4.63 -13.96
N ARG A 12 -14.63 -4.48 -14.61
CA ARG A 12 -15.31 -5.59 -15.29
C ARG A 12 -14.37 -6.19 -16.35
N GLY A 13 -13.95 -7.44 -16.15
CA GLY A 13 -13.07 -8.18 -17.08
C GLY A 13 -11.58 -8.11 -16.74
N GLU A 14 -11.17 -7.44 -15.66
CA GLU A 14 -9.77 -7.42 -15.21
C GLU A 14 -9.59 -8.28 -13.95
N THR A 15 -8.69 -9.25 -14.05
CA THR A 15 -8.21 -10.12 -12.96
C THR A 15 -6.97 -9.55 -12.27
N HIS A 16 -6.65 -8.26 -12.49
CA HIS A 16 -5.38 -7.64 -12.14
C HIS A 16 -5.58 -6.49 -11.14
N CYS A 17 -4.69 -6.39 -10.15
CA CYS A 17 -4.48 -5.19 -9.33
C CYS A 17 -3.04 -4.71 -9.51
N SER A 18 -2.82 -3.39 -9.58
CA SER A 18 -1.48 -2.79 -9.79
C SER A 18 -1.04 -1.95 -8.58
N THR A 19 0.22 -2.08 -8.21
CA THR A 19 0.86 -1.31 -7.13
C THR A 19 2.31 -1.01 -7.46
N TRP A 20 2.84 0.09 -6.93
CA TRP A 20 4.17 0.58 -7.26
C TRP A 20 4.90 1.17 -6.05
N TYR A 21 6.21 0.95 -6.00
CA TYR A 21 7.11 1.42 -4.95
C TYR A 21 8.14 2.39 -5.51
N VAL A 22 8.39 3.49 -4.81
CA VAL A 22 9.42 4.48 -5.18
C VAL A 22 10.60 4.37 -4.22
N ARG A 23 11.79 4.11 -4.78
CA ARG A 23 13.06 4.08 -4.04
C ARG A 23 13.58 5.52 -3.90
N ALA A 24 14.00 5.91 -2.70
CA ALA A 24 14.68 7.21 -2.51
C ALA A 24 16.04 7.22 -3.23
N ALA A 25 16.31 8.30 -3.96
CA ALA A 25 17.36 8.42 -4.98
C ALA A 25 18.81 8.54 -4.47
N PHE A 26 19.17 8.01 -3.29
CA PHE A 26 20.45 8.34 -2.64
C PHE A 26 21.30 7.15 -2.15
N SER A 27 21.26 5.98 -2.80
CA SER A 27 22.24 4.93 -2.49
C SER A 27 22.84 4.29 -3.73
N THR A 28 24.16 4.34 -3.82
CA THR A 28 25.02 3.87 -4.93
C THR A 28 25.23 2.36 -5.01
N ASP A 29 24.54 1.55 -4.19
CA ASP A 29 24.59 0.07 -4.27
C ASP A 29 23.30 -0.45 -4.90
N PHE A 30 23.37 -0.94 -6.14
CA PHE A 30 22.21 -1.26 -6.96
C PHE A 30 21.87 -2.76 -7.05
N ASP A 31 22.69 -3.66 -6.49
CA ASP A 31 22.61 -5.11 -6.76
C ASP A 31 21.62 -5.90 -5.88
N THR A 32 20.95 -5.29 -4.91
CA THR A 32 19.95 -5.99 -4.08
C THR A 32 18.62 -5.22 -4.03
N PRO A 33 17.46 -5.86 -4.26
CA PRO A 33 16.17 -5.21 -4.08
C PRO A 33 15.91 -4.98 -2.58
N TYR A 34 16.17 -3.76 -2.10
CA TYR A 34 15.90 -3.32 -0.73
C TYR A 34 14.40 -3.24 -0.37
N PHE A 35 13.51 -3.61 -1.29
CA PHE A 35 12.06 -3.62 -1.13
C PHE A 35 11.47 -4.69 -2.05
N TYR A 36 10.55 -5.50 -1.53
CA TYR A 36 9.69 -6.36 -2.33
C TYR A 36 8.34 -6.57 -1.63
N ILE A 37 7.32 -6.77 -2.46
CA ILE A 37 6.01 -7.23 -2.00
C ILE A 37 6.12 -8.73 -1.80
N ASP A 38 6.00 -9.18 -0.56
CA ASP A 38 6.06 -10.59 -0.19
C ASP A 38 4.77 -11.30 -0.60
N LYS A 39 3.62 -10.68 -0.29
CA LYS A 39 2.29 -11.21 -0.60
C LYS A 39 1.29 -10.08 -0.83
N ILE A 40 0.35 -10.33 -1.72
CA ILE A 40 -0.93 -9.60 -1.79
C ILE A 40 -2.03 -10.63 -1.56
N LEU A 41 -2.98 -10.32 -0.69
CA LEU A 41 -4.16 -11.13 -0.46
C LEU A 41 -5.42 -10.31 -0.71
N ILE A 42 -6.48 -10.96 -1.19
CA ILE A 42 -7.81 -10.36 -1.29
C ILE A 42 -8.81 -11.27 -0.64
N ASN A 43 -9.45 -10.83 0.44
CA ASN A 43 -10.30 -11.68 1.30
C ASN A 43 -9.59 -13.00 1.65
N ASP A 44 -8.34 -12.91 2.12
CA ASP A 44 -7.43 -14.03 2.41
C ASP A 44 -7.02 -14.90 1.20
N ILE A 45 -7.44 -14.57 -0.03
CA ILE A 45 -7.00 -15.26 -1.25
C ILE A 45 -5.62 -14.74 -1.66
N PRO A 46 -4.55 -15.55 -1.59
CA PRO A 46 -3.23 -15.12 -2.01
C PRO A 46 -3.19 -14.95 -3.53
N LEU A 47 -2.67 -13.81 -4.00
CA LEU A 47 -2.55 -13.51 -5.42
C LEU A 47 -1.19 -13.96 -5.97
N THR A 48 -1.17 -14.31 -7.25
CA THR A 48 0.06 -14.51 -8.02
C THR A 48 0.63 -13.15 -8.40
N LEU A 49 1.90 -12.88 -8.07
CA LEU A 49 2.55 -11.61 -8.32
C LEU A 49 3.47 -11.69 -9.53
N ASN A 50 3.30 -10.76 -10.46
CA ASN A 50 4.18 -10.56 -11.61
C ASN A 50 4.82 -9.18 -11.52
N THR A 51 6.15 -9.11 -11.53
CA THR A 51 6.85 -7.83 -11.65
C THR A 51 6.83 -7.39 -13.12
N ILE A 52 6.17 -6.26 -13.39
CA ILE A 52 6.00 -5.76 -14.76
C ILE A 52 7.02 -4.69 -15.14
N ARG A 53 7.59 -3.99 -14.15
CA ARG A 53 8.64 -3.00 -14.38
C ARG A 53 9.58 -2.88 -13.20
N ILE A 54 10.87 -2.83 -13.49
CA ILE A 54 11.93 -2.44 -12.54
C ILE A 54 12.73 -1.33 -13.20
N THR A 55 12.89 -0.21 -12.51
CA THR A 55 13.87 0.83 -12.82
C THR A 55 14.73 1.08 -11.58
N GLU A 56 15.72 1.98 -11.69
CA GLU A 56 16.54 2.40 -10.55
C GLU A 56 15.70 2.95 -9.38
N SER A 57 14.55 3.56 -9.67
CA SER A 57 13.72 4.28 -8.71
C SER A 57 12.31 3.72 -8.53
N LEU A 58 11.89 2.75 -9.35
CA LEU A 58 10.51 2.25 -9.40
C LEU A 58 10.48 0.73 -9.52
N VAL A 59 9.63 0.09 -8.72
CA VAL A 59 9.20 -1.28 -8.99
C VAL A 59 7.68 -1.33 -9.08
N GLU A 60 7.17 -1.94 -10.15
CA GLU A 60 5.75 -2.07 -10.44
C GLU A 60 5.34 -3.54 -10.54
N PHE A 61 4.23 -3.87 -9.89
CA PHE A 61 3.72 -5.23 -9.78
C PHE A 61 2.27 -5.30 -10.28
N GLU A 62 1.95 -6.40 -10.93
CA GLU A 62 0.59 -6.86 -11.15
C GLU A 62 0.30 -8.10 -10.31
N ALA A 63 -0.92 -8.18 -9.77
CA ALA A 63 -1.37 -9.29 -8.98
C ALA A 63 -2.62 -9.94 -9.60
N TYR A 64 -2.62 -11.26 -9.73
CA TYR A 64 -3.65 -12.03 -10.43
C TYR A 64 -4.19 -13.19 -9.59
N HIS A 65 -5.50 -13.45 -9.68
CA HIS A 65 -6.11 -14.71 -9.27
C HIS A 65 -7.48 -14.93 -9.97
N ASP A 66 -7.79 -16.15 -10.41
CA ASP A 66 -9.01 -16.45 -11.19
C ASP A 66 -10.31 -16.06 -10.45
N LYS A 67 -10.35 -16.33 -9.14
CA LYS A 67 -11.49 -16.01 -8.26
C LYS A 67 -11.78 -14.51 -8.06
N LEU A 68 -10.93 -13.60 -8.55
CA LEU A 68 -11.18 -12.16 -8.40
C LEU A 68 -12.41 -11.70 -9.17
N LEU A 69 -12.77 -12.39 -10.26
CA LEU A 69 -13.98 -12.11 -11.02
C LEU A 69 -15.25 -12.25 -10.17
N ASP A 70 -15.25 -13.18 -9.20
CA ASP A 70 -16.39 -13.41 -8.31
C ASP A 70 -16.57 -12.30 -7.27
N LEU A 71 -15.57 -11.43 -7.12
CA LEU A 71 -15.55 -10.32 -6.17
C LEU A 71 -15.94 -8.98 -6.81
N ILE A 72 -16.20 -8.95 -8.12
CA ILE A 72 -16.64 -7.73 -8.81
C ILE A 72 -17.92 -7.19 -8.17
N GLY A 73 -17.88 -5.90 -7.80
CA GLY A 73 -19.00 -5.19 -7.19
C GLY A 73 -19.25 -5.51 -5.71
N LYS A 74 -18.43 -6.37 -5.10
CA LYS A 74 -18.48 -6.69 -3.67
C LYS A 74 -17.46 -5.88 -2.89
N GLU A 75 -17.69 -5.76 -1.59
CA GLU A 75 -16.67 -5.29 -0.65
C GLU A 75 -15.56 -6.34 -0.55
N VAL A 76 -14.32 -5.88 -0.54
CA VAL A 76 -13.12 -6.73 -0.45
C VAL A 76 -12.12 -6.09 0.49
N GLN A 77 -11.36 -6.91 1.21
CA GLN A 77 -10.18 -6.52 1.95
C GLN A 77 -8.95 -6.90 1.13
N VAL A 78 -8.07 -5.94 0.86
CA VAL A 78 -6.79 -6.15 0.16
C VAL A 78 -5.65 -5.99 1.15
N ASP A 79 -4.91 -7.07 1.39
CA ASP A 79 -3.80 -7.08 2.32
C ASP A 79 -2.47 -7.10 1.57
N TYR A 80 -1.60 -6.15 1.86
CA TYR A 80 -0.23 -6.11 1.36
C TYR A 80 0.73 -6.49 2.47
N VAL A 81 1.55 -7.52 2.23
CA VAL A 81 2.69 -7.87 3.08
C VAL A 81 3.95 -7.41 2.37
N VAL A 82 4.61 -6.43 2.98
CA VAL A 82 5.79 -5.80 2.41
C VAL A 82 7.01 -6.12 3.27
N ARG A 83 8.11 -6.48 2.59
CA ARG A 83 9.43 -6.63 3.21
C ARG A 83 10.38 -5.63 2.59
N SER A 84 11.14 -4.94 3.44
CA SER A 84 12.11 -3.93 3.01
C SER A 84 13.32 -3.93 3.93
N LEU A 85 14.50 -3.85 3.33
CA LEU A 85 15.76 -3.55 4.00
C LEU A 85 15.91 -2.02 4.01
N VAL A 86 15.77 -1.40 5.17
CA VAL A 86 15.73 0.06 5.28
C VAL A 86 17.16 0.58 5.48
N ARG A 87 17.72 1.26 4.47
CA ARG A 87 18.88 2.15 4.66
C ARG A 87 18.40 3.50 5.23
N LYS A 88 19.31 4.38 5.67
CA LYS A 88 19.07 5.72 6.26
C LYS A 88 18.17 6.69 5.43
N ALA A 89 17.64 6.27 4.29
CA ALA A 89 16.77 7.05 3.42
C ALA A 89 15.28 6.80 3.71
N SER A 90 14.45 7.84 3.51
CA SER A 90 12.98 7.72 3.56
C SER A 90 12.48 6.76 2.48
N ASN A 91 11.56 5.88 2.83
CA ASN A 91 10.90 4.99 1.87
C ASN A 91 9.45 5.42 1.67
N ALA A 92 8.90 5.19 0.48
CA ALA A 92 7.51 5.48 0.17
C ALA A 92 6.84 4.31 -0.56
N PHE A 93 5.69 3.87 -0.04
CA PHE A 93 4.81 2.89 -0.68
C PHE A 93 3.52 3.58 -1.10
N ASN A 94 3.22 3.54 -2.39
CA ASN A 94 2.07 4.21 -2.96
C ASN A 94 1.01 3.20 -3.35
N ILE A 95 -0.22 3.45 -2.90
CA ILE A 95 -1.36 2.65 -3.29
C ILE A 95 -2.33 3.56 -4.02
N LYS A 96 -2.54 3.25 -5.30
CA LYS A 96 -3.52 3.94 -6.15
C LYS A 96 -4.80 3.14 -6.19
N ILE A 97 -5.91 3.86 -6.24
CA ILE A 97 -7.23 3.30 -6.44
C ILE A 97 -7.61 3.63 -7.90
N PRO A 98 -7.48 2.66 -8.83
CA PRO A 98 -7.58 2.91 -10.27
C PRO A 98 -9.04 3.09 -10.75
N VAL A 99 -10.00 2.88 -9.87
CA VAL A 99 -11.42 2.72 -10.16
C VAL A 99 -12.28 3.46 -9.15
N PRO A 100 -13.48 3.93 -9.54
CA PRO A 100 -14.40 4.52 -8.58
C PRO A 100 -14.71 3.55 -7.44
N THR A 101 -14.36 3.94 -6.22
CA THR A 101 -14.44 3.08 -5.03
C THR A 101 -15.08 3.86 -3.89
N LYS A 102 -15.92 3.21 -3.09
CA LYS A 102 -16.69 3.86 -2.02
C LYS A 102 -16.45 3.11 -0.72
N ASP A 103 -16.50 3.83 0.40
CA ASP A 103 -16.37 3.27 1.75
C ASP A 103 -14.97 2.67 1.98
N VAL A 104 -13.94 3.44 1.61
CA VAL A 104 -12.54 3.03 1.67
C VAL A 104 -12.01 3.13 3.09
N ARG A 105 -11.46 2.03 3.60
CA ARG A 105 -10.64 2.01 4.80
C ARG A 105 -9.25 1.55 4.46
N VAL A 106 -8.24 2.34 4.81
CA VAL A 106 -6.84 1.92 4.72
C VAL A 106 -6.23 1.87 6.10
N THR A 107 -5.68 0.72 6.48
CA THR A 107 -4.94 0.55 7.73
C THR A 107 -3.49 0.24 7.42
N PHE A 108 -2.58 1.01 8.02
CA PHE A 108 -1.15 0.71 8.03
C PHE A 108 -0.75 0.32 9.45
N ASP A 109 -0.22 -0.89 9.63
CA ASP A 109 0.23 -1.39 10.92
C ASP A 109 1.70 -1.84 10.86
N ILE A 110 2.52 -1.24 11.73
CA ILE A 110 3.96 -1.49 11.87
C ILE A 110 4.34 -1.97 13.28
N LYS A 111 3.38 -2.38 14.12
CA LYS A 111 3.63 -2.84 15.50
C LYS A 111 4.64 -3.99 15.57
N GLU A 112 4.59 -4.89 14.60
CA GLU A 112 5.45 -6.08 14.48
C GLU A 112 6.74 -5.80 13.69
N SER A 113 7.16 -4.54 13.54
CA SER A 113 8.38 -4.18 12.79
C SER A 113 9.29 -3.24 13.57
N ASP A 114 10.56 -3.18 13.20
CA ASP A 114 11.56 -2.29 13.83
C ASP A 114 11.44 -0.81 13.38
N LEU A 115 10.36 -0.46 12.68
CA LEU A 115 10.08 0.90 12.27
C LEU A 115 9.61 1.73 13.46
N LYS A 116 10.18 2.93 13.62
CA LYS A 116 9.80 3.85 14.70
C LYS A 116 8.59 4.70 14.36
N ARG A 117 8.49 5.18 13.12
CA ARG A 117 7.46 6.12 12.69
C ARG A 117 6.99 5.82 11.26
N ILE A 118 5.69 5.90 11.08
CA ILE A 118 5.04 5.96 9.77
C ILE A 118 4.32 7.30 9.62
N THR A 119 4.26 7.78 8.39
CA THR A 119 3.41 8.90 7.98
C THR A 119 2.58 8.42 6.81
N VAL A 120 1.27 8.61 6.87
CA VAL A 120 0.40 8.29 5.74
C VAL A 120 -0.17 9.59 5.20
N VAL A 121 -0.01 9.79 3.90
CA VAL A 121 -0.49 10.97 3.18
C VAL A 121 -1.58 10.51 2.21
N PRO A 122 -2.86 10.77 2.50
CA PRO A 122 -3.91 10.55 1.53
C PRO A 122 -3.85 11.60 0.42
N PHE A 123 -4.10 11.18 -0.82
CA PHE A 123 -4.33 12.07 -1.95
C PHE A 123 -5.67 11.71 -2.55
N PHE A 124 -6.72 12.38 -2.10
CA PHE A 124 -8.10 12.11 -2.53
C PHE A 124 -8.66 13.33 -3.24
N THR A 125 -9.26 13.12 -4.40
CA THR A 125 -9.82 14.21 -5.23
C THR A 125 -11.22 14.64 -4.79
N SER A 126 -11.88 13.87 -3.92
CA SER A 126 -13.24 14.13 -3.45
C SER A 126 -13.27 14.93 -2.14
N LYS A 127 -12.92 14.29 -1.02
CA LYS A 127 -12.99 14.87 0.32
C LYS A 127 -11.77 14.52 1.17
N THR A 128 -11.50 15.35 2.16
CA THR A 128 -10.52 15.06 3.22
C THR A 128 -10.98 13.84 4.00
N PRO A 129 -10.16 12.79 4.11
CA PRO A 129 -10.53 11.59 4.85
C PRO A 129 -10.40 11.79 6.35
N ILE A 130 -11.04 10.91 7.10
CA ILE A 130 -10.81 10.80 8.54
C ILE A 130 -9.54 10.01 8.74
N GLN A 131 -8.56 10.60 9.41
CA GLN A 131 -7.33 9.91 9.82
C GLN A 131 -7.37 9.68 11.33
N LYS A 132 -7.12 8.45 11.76
CA LYS A 132 -7.07 8.04 13.16
C LYS A 132 -5.71 7.43 13.49
N HIS A 133 -5.29 7.66 14.73
CA HIS A 133 -4.08 7.14 15.32
C HIS A 133 -4.47 6.30 16.55
N PRO A 134 -4.84 5.01 16.37
CA PRO A 134 -5.49 4.23 17.41
C PRO A 134 -4.63 3.97 18.65
N ASP A 135 -3.30 4.03 18.50
CA ASP A 135 -2.36 3.67 19.56
C ASP A 135 -1.74 4.89 20.26
N ASP A 136 -1.24 5.86 19.48
CA ASP A 136 -0.55 7.08 19.97
C ASP A 136 -0.59 8.16 18.88
N GLU A 137 -1.04 9.37 19.20
CA GLU A 137 -1.03 10.52 18.27
C GLU A 137 0.37 11.07 18.00
N LYS A 138 1.30 10.97 18.96
CA LYS A 138 2.65 11.53 18.84
C LYS A 138 3.59 10.61 18.06
N ASN A 139 3.47 9.29 18.24
CA ASN A 139 4.26 8.32 17.49
C ASN A 139 3.42 7.09 17.07
N PRO A 140 2.51 7.27 16.11
CA PRO A 140 1.59 6.20 15.70
C PRO A 140 2.35 5.05 15.03
N ARG A 141 2.18 3.85 15.58
CA ARG A 141 2.58 2.58 14.95
C ARG A 141 1.46 1.93 14.15
N ARG A 142 0.25 2.47 14.28
CA ARG A 142 -0.91 2.16 13.44
C ARG A 142 -1.56 3.47 12.98
N ILE A 143 -1.86 3.54 11.69
CA ILE A 143 -2.59 4.66 11.09
C ILE A 143 -3.77 4.09 10.33
N GLU A 144 -4.95 4.63 10.60
CA GLU A 144 -6.18 4.27 9.89
C GLU A 144 -6.69 5.49 9.14
N ILE A 145 -6.99 5.30 7.87
CA ILE A 145 -7.63 6.29 7.00
C ILE A 145 -8.98 5.74 6.63
N TYR A 146 -10.02 6.53 6.80
CA TYR A 146 -11.38 6.17 6.44
C TYR A 146 -12.03 7.25 5.60
N LEU A 147 -12.68 6.84 4.52
CA LEU A 147 -13.50 7.71 3.68
C LEU A 147 -14.79 6.99 3.27
N SER A 148 -15.93 7.51 3.72
CA SER A 148 -17.25 6.97 3.39
C SER A 148 -17.82 7.44 2.04
N ASP A 149 -17.15 8.40 1.39
CA ASP A 149 -17.58 8.94 0.11
C ASP A 149 -16.89 8.22 -1.06
N TRP A 150 -17.35 8.51 -2.27
CA TRP A 150 -16.70 8.02 -3.48
C TRP A 150 -15.30 8.62 -3.66
N LEU A 151 -14.34 7.75 -3.92
CA LEU A 151 -13.04 8.07 -4.51
C LEU A 151 -13.13 7.87 -6.01
N PHE A 152 -12.67 8.87 -6.75
CA PHE A 152 -12.50 8.78 -8.20
C PHE A 152 -11.08 8.33 -8.54
N PRO A 153 -10.84 7.78 -9.74
CA PRO A 153 -9.51 7.40 -10.20
C PRO A 153 -8.49 8.52 -9.99
N LEU A 154 -7.21 8.14 -9.82
CA LEU A 154 -6.10 8.99 -9.38
C LEU A 154 -6.12 9.36 -7.89
N SER A 155 -7.01 8.74 -7.12
CA SER A 155 -7.00 8.79 -5.66
C SER A 155 -6.14 7.69 -5.07
N GLY A 156 -5.68 7.87 -3.83
CA GLY A 156 -4.91 6.85 -3.13
C GLY A 156 -4.23 7.34 -1.87
N VAL A 157 -3.29 6.55 -1.37
CA VAL A 157 -2.52 6.85 -0.16
C VAL A 157 -1.04 6.58 -0.38
N VAL A 158 -0.19 7.40 0.25
CA VAL A 158 1.25 7.18 0.30
C VAL A 158 1.63 6.91 1.75
N CYS A 159 2.20 5.75 2.02
CA CYS A 159 2.85 5.48 3.29
C CYS A 159 4.34 5.80 3.18
N ILE A 160 4.84 6.61 4.10
CA ILE A 160 6.23 7.05 4.17
C ILE A 160 6.80 6.60 5.51
N TRP A 161 7.98 5.99 5.50
CA TRP A 161 8.65 5.56 6.74
C TRP A 161 10.16 5.74 6.67
N GLN A 162 10.76 5.77 7.86
CA GLN A 162 12.20 5.84 8.10
C GLN A 162 12.56 4.89 9.25
N GLN A 163 13.78 4.34 9.23
CA GLN A 163 14.37 3.63 10.36
C GLN A 163 15.43 4.54 11.02
N GLU A 164 15.58 4.43 12.33
CA GLU A 164 16.62 5.16 13.07
C GLU A 164 17.96 4.42 13.00
N THR A 165 19.05 5.17 12.97
CA THR A 165 20.42 4.62 13.03
C THR A 165 20.61 3.91 14.37
N ILE A 166 21.06 2.65 14.36
CA ILE A 166 21.81 2.12 15.49
C ILE A 166 23.22 2.69 15.29
N ASP A 167 23.60 3.66 16.11
CA ASP A 167 24.97 4.18 16.19
C ASP A 167 25.94 3.12 16.74
#